data_AF-A0A950WAZ8-F1
#
_entry.id   AF-A0A950WAZ8-F1
#
_cell.length_a   1.000
_cell.length_b   1.000
_cell.length_c   1.000
_cell.angle_alpha   90.00
_cell.angle_beta   90.00
_cell.angle_gamma   90.00
#
_symmetry.space_group_name_H-M   'P 1'
#
loop_
_entity.id
_entity.type
_entity.pdbx_description
1 polymer ?
#
loop_
_entity_poly.entity_id
_entity_poly.type
_entity_poly.pdbx_seq_one_letter_code
_entity_poly.pdbx_strand_id
1 'polypeptide(L)'
;MMAEEQTKTQTLLTILQVRAWTKAERASARQEINRYYERKLASLQHALFEAIALNTPEQRNPFEIDEYIHRYHKQAQELYAFINALSFSNEMLPRWLQMIDDDDRGIAVWQPKTRLLLDEEQKG
;
A
#
# COMPACT_ATOMS: atom_id res chain seq x y z
N MET A 1 -27.98 6.04 12.03
CA MET A 1 -27.53 5.67 10.68
C MET A 1 -26.53 6.72 10.24
N MET A 2 -25.25 6.46 10.40
CA MET A 2 -24.22 7.30 9.78
C MET A 2 -24.18 6.86 8.32
N ALA A 3 -24.55 7.73 7.39
CA ALA A 3 -24.29 7.46 5.98
C ALA A 3 -22.77 7.33 5.83
N GLU A 4 -22.27 6.15 5.46
CA GLU A 4 -20.86 5.99 5.14
C GLU A 4 -20.53 6.98 4.02
N GLU A 5 -19.66 7.94 4.33
CA GLU A 5 -19.25 8.95 3.38
C GLU A 5 -18.53 8.23 2.22
N GLN A 6 -19.12 8.30 1.03
CA GLN A 6 -18.64 7.56 -0.12
C GLN A 6 -17.20 8.00 -0.44
N THR A 7 -16.28 7.04 -0.46
CA THR A 7 -14.87 7.35 -0.70
C THR A 7 -14.68 7.88 -2.13
N LYS A 8 -13.58 8.59 -2.37
CA LYS A 8 -13.28 9.14 -3.69
C LYS A 8 -13.10 8.04 -4.75
N THR A 9 -12.57 6.89 -4.36
CA THR A 9 -12.47 5.68 -5.23
C THR A 9 -13.86 5.16 -5.59
N GLN A 10 -14.77 5.04 -4.62
CA GLN A 10 -16.16 4.63 -4.85
C GLN A 10 -16.90 5.61 -5.76
N THR A 11 -16.74 6.91 -5.54
CA THR A 11 -17.36 7.95 -6.40
C THR A 11 -16.93 7.80 -7.86
N LEU A 12 -15.62 7.61 -8.12
CA LEU A 12 -15.10 7.42 -9.48
C LEU A 12 -15.62 6.12 -10.12
N LEU A 13 -15.71 5.03 -9.35
CA LEU A 13 -16.27 3.76 -9.82
C LEU A 13 -17.75 3.90 -10.19
N THR A 14 -18.56 4.60 -9.39
CA THR A 14 -19.97 4.87 -9.70
C THR A 14 -20.12 5.70 -10.97
N ILE A 15 -19.29 6.72 -11.19
CA ILE A 15 -19.33 7.50 -12.44
C ILE A 15 -19.12 6.59 -13.65
N LEU A 16 -18.19 5.64 -13.57
CA LEU A 16 -17.86 4.74 -14.68
C LEU A 16 -19.03 3.83 -15.08
N GLN A 17 -19.88 3.46 -14.11
CA GLN A 17 -21.07 2.63 -14.36
C GLN A 17 -22.13 3.38 -15.21
N VAL A 18 -22.14 4.72 -15.13
CA VAL A 18 -23.10 5.57 -15.84
C VAL A 18 -22.54 6.07 -17.16
N ARG A 19 -21.24 6.41 -17.21
CA ARG A 19 -20.58 6.89 -18.44
C ARG A 19 -19.07 6.65 -18.45
N ALA A 20 -18.48 6.74 -19.64
CA ALA A 20 -17.02 6.77 -19.79
C ALA A 20 -16.40 7.94 -19.01
N TRP A 21 -15.20 7.71 -18.48
CA TRP A 21 -14.44 8.74 -17.76
C TRP A 21 -13.86 9.81 -18.68
N THR A 22 -13.96 11.04 -18.21
CA THR A 22 -13.26 12.22 -18.74
C THR A 22 -11.75 12.12 -18.50
N LYS A 23 -11.00 13.05 -19.10
CA LYS A 23 -9.56 13.19 -18.82
C LYS A 23 -9.30 13.55 -17.35
N ALA A 24 -10.14 14.41 -16.76
CA ALA A 24 -10.00 14.83 -15.37
C ALA A 24 -10.24 13.68 -14.39
N GLU A 25 -11.24 12.84 -14.63
CA GLU A 25 -11.52 11.67 -13.79
C GLU A 25 -10.42 10.61 -13.88
N ARG A 26 -9.86 10.37 -15.08
CA ARG A 26 -8.67 9.51 -15.23
C ARG A 26 -7.46 10.06 -14.48
N ALA A 27 -7.25 11.37 -14.52
CA ALA A 27 -6.18 12.01 -13.74
C ALA A 27 -6.43 11.86 -12.23
N SER A 28 -7.66 12.05 -11.78
CA SER A 28 -8.04 11.82 -10.38
C SER A 28 -7.85 10.35 -9.96
N ALA A 29 -8.19 9.39 -10.81
CA ALA A 29 -7.97 7.97 -10.52
C ALA A 29 -6.48 7.67 -10.33
N ARG A 30 -5.61 8.24 -11.18
CA ARG A 30 -4.14 8.13 -11.02
C ARG A 30 -3.65 8.76 -9.72
N GLN A 31 -4.23 9.88 -9.30
CA GLN A 31 -3.90 10.48 -8.00
C GLN A 31 -4.26 9.56 -6.83
N GLU A 32 -5.41 8.87 -6.88
CA GLU A 32 -5.76 7.90 -5.82
C GLU A 32 -4.79 6.71 -5.80
N ILE A 33 -4.33 6.23 -6.95
CA ILE A 33 -3.29 5.19 -7.03
C ILE A 33 -1.97 5.67 -6.41
N ASN A 34 -1.55 6.91 -6.69
CA ASN A 34 -0.35 7.47 -6.08
C ASN A 34 -0.48 7.60 -4.57
N ARG A 35 -1.63 8.08 -4.07
CA ARG A 35 -1.89 8.14 -2.61
C ARG A 35 -1.87 6.75 -1.98
N TYR A 36 -2.46 5.77 -2.64
CA TYR A 36 -2.38 4.38 -2.18
C TYR A 36 -0.93 3.91 -2.07
N TYR A 37 -0.11 4.19 -3.09
CA TYR A 37 1.31 3.85 -3.07
C TYR A 37 2.05 4.56 -1.93
N GLU A 38 1.83 5.87 -1.73
CA GLU A 38 2.40 6.65 -0.62
C GLU A 38 2.03 6.05 0.74
N ARG A 39 0.75 5.72 0.97
CA ARG A 39 0.30 5.09 2.22
C ARG A 39 0.99 3.74 2.48
N LYS A 40 1.08 2.88 1.47
CA LYS A 40 1.74 1.58 1.60
C LYS A 40 3.23 1.75 1.86
N LEU A 41 3.91 2.67 1.18
CA LEU A 41 5.32 2.96 1.40
C LEU A 41 5.56 3.51 2.82
N ALA A 42 4.71 4.42 3.28
CA ALA A 42 4.76 4.95 4.65
C ALA A 42 4.57 3.85 5.69
N SER A 43 3.68 2.88 5.45
CA SER A 43 3.50 1.72 6.33
C SER A 43 4.77 0.86 6.42
N LEU A 44 5.48 0.64 5.31
CA LEU A 44 6.75 -0.10 5.31
C LEU A 44 7.84 0.67 6.07
N GLN A 45 7.91 1.99 5.88
CA GLN A 45 8.84 2.86 6.61
C GLN A 45 8.54 2.88 8.11
N HIS A 46 7.27 2.91 8.48
CA HIS A 46 6.85 2.86 9.88
C HIS A 46 7.33 1.57 10.54
N ALA A 47 7.13 0.41 9.89
CA ALA A 47 7.60 -0.87 10.40
C ALA A 47 9.13 -0.94 10.55
N LEU A 48 9.88 -0.34 9.62
CA LEU A 48 11.34 -0.20 9.74
C LEU A 48 11.73 0.69 10.94
N PHE A 49 11.08 1.84 11.09
CA PHE A 49 11.40 2.77 12.18
C PHE A 49 10.99 2.22 13.54
N GLU A 50 9.88 1.49 13.62
CA GLU A 50 9.48 0.78 14.83
C GLU A 50 10.51 -0.31 15.17
N ALA A 51 10.94 -1.11 14.19
CA ALA A 51 12.02 -2.07 14.39
C ALA A 51 13.31 -1.38 14.86
N ILE A 52 13.69 -0.22 14.31
CA ILE A 52 14.87 0.52 14.77
C ILE A 52 14.67 1.11 16.18
N ALA A 53 13.49 1.65 16.48
CA ALA A 53 13.22 2.35 17.74
C ALA A 53 13.03 1.40 18.94
N LEU A 54 12.42 0.23 18.72
CA LEU A 54 12.31 -0.83 19.74
C LEU A 54 13.66 -1.47 20.09
N ASN A 55 14.70 -1.19 19.30
CA ASN A 55 16.04 -1.72 19.50
C ASN A 55 16.92 -0.70 20.25
N THR A 56 16.90 -0.77 21.58
CA THR A 56 17.88 -0.11 22.45
C THR A 56 19.31 -0.57 22.09
N PRO A 57 20.35 0.29 22.08
CA PRO A 57 21.71 -0.02 21.58
C PRO A 57 22.43 -1.20 22.25
N GLU A 58 21.90 -1.70 23.35
CA GLU A 58 22.48 -2.76 24.18
C GLU A 58 21.98 -4.17 23.79
N GLN A 59 20.96 -4.29 22.92
CA GLN A 59 20.24 -5.56 22.71
C GLN A 59 20.40 -6.19 21.31
N ARG A 60 20.92 -5.48 20.30
CA ARG A 60 21.11 -6.04 18.93
C ARG A 60 22.41 -5.59 18.27
N ASN A 61 22.99 -6.49 17.46
CA ASN A 61 24.23 -6.26 16.70
C ASN A 61 23.92 -5.51 15.39
N PRO A 62 24.80 -4.62 14.89
CA PRO A 62 24.74 -4.03 13.54
C PRO A 62 24.22 -4.93 12.41
N PHE A 63 24.50 -6.23 12.42
CA PHE A 63 23.99 -7.17 11.42
C PHE A 63 22.45 -7.28 11.38
N GLU A 64 21.79 -7.16 12.53
CA GLU A 64 20.32 -7.28 12.60
C GLU A 64 19.65 -6.01 12.05
N ILE A 65 20.23 -4.83 12.32
CA ILE A 65 19.78 -3.56 11.74
C ILE A 65 19.96 -3.58 10.22
N ASP A 66 21.10 -4.07 9.73
CA ASP A 66 21.34 -4.23 8.29
C ASP A 66 20.30 -5.16 7.64
N GLU A 67 19.93 -6.25 8.32
CA GLU A 67 18.89 -7.15 7.85
C GLU A 67 17.51 -6.47 7.75
N TYR A 68 17.11 -5.67 8.75
CA TYR A 68 15.86 -4.90 8.69
C TYR A 68 15.84 -3.91 7.52
N ILE A 69 16.94 -3.20 7.29
CA ILE A 69 17.09 -2.27 6.15
C ILE A 69 17.01 -3.04 4.83
N HIS A 70 17.69 -4.18 4.73
CA HIS A 70 17.67 -5.03 3.54
C HIS A 70 16.25 -5.55 3.23
N ARG A 71 15.50 -5.97 4.26
CA ARG A 71 14.11 -6.42 4.11
C ARG A 71 13.21 -5.28 3.66
N TYR A 72 13.28 -4.10 4.30
CA TYR A 72 12.54 -2.92 3.86
C TYR A 72 12.81 -2.59 2.39
N HIS A 73 14.08 -2.61 1.98
CA HIS A 73 14.46 -2.33 0.59
C HIS A 73 13.79 -3.32 -0.39
N LYS A 74 13.80 -4.62 -0.07
CA LYS A 74 13.10 -5.63 -0.87
C LYS A 74 11.59 -5.39 -0.93
N GLN A 75 10.96 -5.11 0.21
CA GLN A 75 9.51 -4.84 0.26
C GLN A 75 9.14 -3.61 -0.57
N ALA A 76 9.93 -2.54 -0.52
CA ALA A 76 9.71 -1.34 -1.32
C ALA A 76 9.86 -1.62 -2.83
N GLN A 77 10.83 -2.47 -3.22
CA GLN A 77 10.96 -2.92 -4.62
C GLN A 77 9.77 -3.78 -5.06
N GLU A 78 9.30 -4.70 -4.22
CA GLU A 78 8.10 -5.50 -4.47
C GLU A 78 6.86 -4.61 -4.68
N LEU A 79 6.69 -3.60 -3.83
CA LEU A 79 5.60 -2.63 -3.93
C LEU A 79 5.70 -1.82 -5.22
N TYR A 80 6.90 -1.31 -5.55
CA TYR A 80 7.14 -0.58 -6.81
C TYR A 80 6.77 -1.43 -8.02
N ALA A 81 7.22 -2.69 -8.07
CA ALA A 81 6.89 -3.60 -9.16
C ALA A 81 5.38 -3.86 -9.25
N PHE A 82 4.72 -4.06 -8.11
CA PHE A 82 3.27 -4.26 -8.05
C PHE A 82 2.48 -3.06 -8.59
N ILE A 83 2.80 -1.85 -8.15
CA ILE A 83 2.15 -0.61 -8.61
C ILE A 83 2.38 -0.42 -10.12
N ASN A 84 3.61 -0.58 -10.59
CA ASN A 84 3.95 -0.33 -11.99
C ASN A 84 3.44 -1.42 -12.94
N ALA A 85 3.34 -2.67 -12.52
CA ALA A 85 2.85 -3.75 -13.40
C ALA A 85 1.45 -3.50 -13.98
N LEU A 86 0.62 -2.72 -13.29
CA LEU A 86 -0.80 -2.56 -13.64
C LEU A 86 -1.23 -1.11 -13.87
N SER A 87 -0.45 -0.08 -13.48
CA SER A 87 -0.95 1.32 -13.42
C SER A 87 -0.75 2.16 -14.70
N PHE A 88 -0.10 1.62 -15.73
CA PHE A 88 0.22 2.41 -16.93
C PHE A 88 -0.98 2.62 -17.88
N SER A 89 -1.90 1.66 -17.99
CA SER A 89 -3.04 1.73 -18.91
C SER A 89 -4.28 2.37 -18.29
N ASN A 90 -5.00 3.18 -19.07
CA ASN A 90 -6.29 3.75 -18.65
C ASN A 90 -7.36 2.67 -18.41
N GLU A 91 -7.26 1.53 -19.10
CA GLU A 91 -8.18 0.40 -18.96
C GLU A 91 -8.06 -0.28 -17.60
N MET A 92 -6.90 -0.16 -16.96
CA MET A 92 -6.60 -0.78 -15.66
C MET A 92 -6.99 0.10 -14.48
N LEU A 93 -7.25 1.40 -14.71
CA LEU A 93 -7.61 2.34 -13.65
C LEU A 93 -8.85 1.89 -12.83
N PRO A 94 -9.95 1.39 -13.41
CA PRO A 94 -11.10 0.91 -12.63
C PRO A 94 -10.73 -0.26 -11.70
N ARG A 95 -9.93 -1.21 -12.21
CA ARG A 95 -9.45 -2.35 -11.42
C ARG A 95 -8.59 -1.88 -10.24
N TRP A 96 -7.74 -0.89 -10.45
CA TRP A 96 -6.96 -0.27 -9.37
C TRP A 96 -7.82 0.39 -8.31
N LEU A 97 -8.83 1.16 -8.70
CA LEU A 97 -9.72 1.80 -7.74
C LEU A 97 -10.50 0.76 -6.91
N GLN A 98 -10.92 -0.35 -7.53
CA GLN A 98 -11.54 -1.46 -6.80
C GLN A 98 -10.56 -2.08 -5.80
N MET A 99 -9.32 -2.35 -6.22
CA MET A 99 -8.28 -2.88 -5.35
C MET A 99 -7.98 -1.97 -4.15
N ILE A 100 -8.01 -0.65 -4.34
CA ILE A 100 -7.84 0.32 -3.25
C ILE A 100 -9.04 0.27 -2.31
N ASP A 101 -10.27 0.25 -2.84
CA ASP A 101 -11.49 0.14 -2.04
C ASP A 101 -11.55 -1.16 -1.23
N ASP A 102 -11.15 -2.28 -1.83
CA ASP A 102 -11.05 -3.57 -1.16
C ASP A 102 -10.04 -3.52 0.00
N ASP A 103 -8.85 -2.96 -0.24
CA ASP A 103 -7.81 -2.84 0.78
C ASP A 103 -8.22 -1.87 1.91
N ASP A 104 -8.88 -0.76 1.57
CA ASP A 104 -9.44 0.20 2.55
C ASP A 104 -10.56 -0.45 3.40
N ARG A 105 -11.24 -1.49 2.89
CA ARG A 105 -12.21 -2.32 3.64
C ARG A 105 -11.56 -3.46 4.42
N GLY A 106 -10.23 -3.54 4.43
CA GLY A 106 -9.48 -4.59 5.12
C GLY A 106 -9.37 -5.92 4.35
N ILE A 107 -9.82 -5.96 3.08
CA ILE A 107 -9.57 -7.10 2.20
C ILE A 107 -8.13 -6.96 1.71
N ALA A 108 -7.20 -7.70 2.30
CA ALA A 108 -5.78 -7.57 1.98
C ALA A 108 -5.50 -7.79 0.48
N VAL A 109 -5.15 -6.71 -0.23
CA VAL A 109 -4.87 -6.76 -1.68
C VAL A 109 -3.38 -6.86 -1.97
N TRP A 110 -2.56 -6.12 -1.23
CA TRP A 110 -1.10 -6.23 -1.33
C TRP A 110 -0.49 -6.39 0.05
N GLN A 111 0.41 -7.36 0.15
CA GLN A 111 1.23 -7.65 1.32
C GLN A 111 2.65 -7.96 0.85
N PRO A 112 3.69 -7.54 1.58
CA PRO A 112 5.05 -7.92 1.27
C PRO A 112 5.23 -9.43 1.38
N LYS A 113 5.95 -10.04 0.43
CA LYS A 113 6.31 -11.46 0.50
C LYS A 113 7.40 -11.68 1.54
N THR A 114 8.34 -10.74 1.62
CA THR A 114 9.38 -10.71 2.63
C THR A 114 8.81 -10.11 3.92
N ARG A 115 8.52 -10.89 4.96
CA ARG A 115 8.01 -10.37 6.25
C ARG A 115 9.14 -9.92 7.18
N LEU A 116 8.85 -9.03 8.12
CA LEU A 116 9.76 -8.72 9.23
C LEU A 116 9.58 -9.80 10.30
N LEU A 117 10.68 -10.37 10.80
CA LEU A 117 10.66 -11.51 11.74
C LEU A 117 9.98 -11.20 13.09
N LEU A 118 9.73 -9.92 13.40
CA LEU A 118 8.96 -9.51 14.59
C LEU A 118 7.54 -10.12 14.61
N ASP A 119 6.99 -10.49 13.46
CA ASP A 119 5.66 -11.09 13.34
C ASP A 119 5.59 -12.56 13.77
N GLU A 120 6.71 -13.29 13.81
CA GLU A 120 6.70 -14.72 14.16
C GLU A 120 6.89 -14.98 15.65
N GLU A 121 7.54 -14.08 16.39
CA GLU A 121 7.73 -14.23 17.84
C GLU A 121 6.52 -13.80 18.68
N GLN A 122 5.53 -13.09 18.10
CA GLN A 122 4.29 -12.72 18.80
C GLN A 122 3.15 -13.74 18.67
N LYS A 123 3.37 -14.87 17.96
CA LYS A 123 2.41 -15.99 17.88
C LYS A 123 2.90 -17.24 18.62
N GLY A 124 3.49 -17.02 19.80
CA GLY A 124 3.68 -18.06 20.82
C GLY A 124 2.39 -18.36 21.57
#